data_AF-A0A377LP95-F1
#
_entry.id   AF-A0A377LP95-F1
#
_cell.length_a   1.000
_cell.length_b   1.000
_cell.length_c   1.000
_cell.angle_alpha   90.00
_cell.angle_beta   90.00
_cell.angle_gamma   90.00
#
_symmetry.space_group_name_H-M   'P 1'
#
loop_
_entity.id
_entity.type
_entity.pdbx_description
1 polymer ?
#
loop_
_entity_poly.entity_id
_entity_poly.type
_entity_poly.pdbx_seq_one_letter_code
_entity_poly.pdbx_strand_id
1 'polypeptide(L)'
;MASGILLGLGFFLTAYSNNLLMLWLSAGVLVGLADGAGYLLTLSNCVKWFPERKGLISAFAIGSYGLGSLGFKFIDSHLLASVGLEKTFMIWGAIVLVMILFARR
;
A
#
# COMPACT_ATOMS: atom_id res chain seq x y z
N MET A 1 7.53 -3.59 -9.61
CA MET A 1 6.53 -3.68 -10.70
C MET A 1 5.46 -4.72 -10.40
N ALA A 2 5.81 -6.00 -10.21
CA ALA A 2 4.83 -7.04 -9.89
C ALA A 2 3.99 -6.74 -8.64
N SER A 3 4.63 -6.31 -7.54
CA SER A 3 3.93 -5.89 -6.31
C SER A 3 2.96 -4.74 -6.55
N GLY A 4 3.37 -3.70 -7.27
CA GLY A 4 2.48 -2.58 -7.59
C GLY A 4 1.27 -2.99 -8.43
N ILE A 5 1.46 -3.82 -9.46
CA ILE A 5 0.35 -4.29 -10.30
C ILE A 5 -0.64 -5.10 -9.45
N LEU A 6 -0.12 -5.97 -8.58
CA LEU A 6 -0.93 -6.76 -7.66
C LEU A 6 -1.70 -5.86 -6.66
N LEU A 7 -1.07 -4.79 -6.17
CA LEU A 7 -1.69 -3.81 -5.28
C LEU A 7 -2.84 -3.07 -5.96
N GLY A 8 -2.62 -2.58 -7.18
CA GLY A 8 -3.65 -1.90 -7.98
C GLY A 8 -4.82 -2.81 -8.29
N LEU A 9 -4.55 -4.04 -8.76
CA LEU A 9 -5.58 -5.04 -9.00
C LEU A 9 -6.34 -5.42 -7.72
N GLY A 10 -5.64 -5.54 -6.59
CA GLY A 10 -6.23 -5.80 -5.28
C GLY A 10 -7.24 -4.72 -4.90
N PHE A 11 -6.87 -3.44 -5.02
CA PHE A 11 -7.78 -2.32 -4.73
C PHE A 11 -8.98 -2.26 -5.68
N PHE A 12 -8.79 -2.51 -6.97
CA PHE A 12 -9.92 -2.62 -7.90
C PHE A 12 -10.86 -3.78 -7.55
N LEU A 13 -10.33 -4.95 -7.20
CA LEU A 13 -11.15 -6.09 -6.77
C LEU A 13 -11.91 -5.77 -5.47
N THR A 14 -11.27 -5.07 -4.53
CA THR A 14 -11.88 -4.65 -3.27
C THR A 14 -13.03 -3.67 -3.50
N ALA A 15 -12.92 -2.77 -4.47
CA ALA A 15 -13.99 -1.83 -4.80
C ALA A 15 -15.29 -2.53 -5.24
N TYR A 16 -15.19 -3.65 -5.97
CA TYR A 16 -16.36 -4.43 -6.44
C TYR A 16 -16.76 -5.57 -5.50
N SER A 17 -16.19 -5.63 -4.30
CA SER A 17 -16.39 -6.75 -3.39
C SER A 17 -17.72 -6.64 -2.65
N ASN A 18 -18.69 -7.49 -2.99
CA ASN A 18 -20.04 -7.48 -2.42
C ASN A 18 -20.24 -8.37 -1.18
N ASN A 19 -19.23 -9.16 -0.81
CA ASN A 19 -19.30 -10.03 0.37
C ASN A 19 -18.02 -9.97 1.20
N LEU A 20 -18.13 -10.35 2.48
CA LEU A 20 -17.04 -10.24 3.44
C LEU A 20 -15.83 -11.12 3.06
N LEU A 21 -16.09 -12.31 2.51
CA LEU A 21 -15.04 -13.24 2.07
C LEU A 21 -14.19 -12.67 0.93
N MET A 22 -14.81 -12.05 -0.07
CA MET A 22 -14.08 -11.41 -1.17
C MET A 22 -13.31 -10.17 -0.68
N LEU A 23 -13.81 -9.48 0.34
CA LEU A 23 -13.09 -8.40 1.01
C LEU A 23 -11.83 -8.92 1.70
N TRP A 24 -11.92 -10.03 2.42
CA TRP A 24 -10.77 -10.66 3.08
C TRP A 24 -9.73 -11.16 2.08
N LEU A 25 -10.17 -11.75 0.96
CA LEU A 25 -9.26 -12.21 -0.08
C LEU A 25 -8.61 -11.05 -0.85
N SER A 26 -9.37 -10.02 -1.20
CA SER A 26 -8.83 -8.89 -1.97
C SER A 26 -8.03 -7.93 -1.09
N ALA A 27 -8.67 -7.29 -0.11
CA ALA A 27 -8.03 -6.29 0.74
C ALA A 27 -7.06 -6.91 1.76
N GLY A 28 -7.39 -8.10 2.28
CA GLY A 28 -6.52 -8.80 3.23
C GLY A 28 -5.35 -9.48 2.53
N VAL A 29 -5.65 -10.47 1.67
CA VAL A 29 -4.61 -11.31 1.08
C VAL A 29 -3.89 -10.60 -0.07
N LEU A 30 -4.60 -10.14 -1.12
CA LEU A 30 -3.93 -9.58 -2.30
C LEU A 30 -3.22 -8.26 -2.00
N VAL A 31 -3.95 -7.29 -1.44
CA VAL A 31 -3.38 -5.98 -1.08
C VAL A 31 -2.31 -6.14 0.01
N GLY A 32 -2.55 -6.97 1.03
CA GLY A 32 -1.58 -7.22 2.10
C GLY A 32 -0.29 -7.89 1.62
N LEU A 33 -0.38 -8.89 0.73
CA LEU A 33 0.81 -9.51 0.13
C LEU A 33 1.58 -8.52 -0.75
N ALA A 34 0.86 -7.72 -1.54
CA ALA A 34 1.46 -6.75 -2.44
C ALA A 34 2.22 -5.66 -1.65
N ASP A 35 1.59 -5.12 -0.60
CA ASP A 35 2.18 -4.10 0.27
C ASP A 35 3.35 -4.65 1.07
N GLY A 36 3.19 -5.83 1.70
CA GLY A 36 4.25 -6.49 2.47
C GLY A 36 5.48 -6.82 1.61
N ALA A 37 5.28 -7.33 0.40
CA ALA A 37 6.37 -7.57 -0.53
C ALA A 37 7.06 -6.27 -0.96
N GLY A 38 6.29 -5.21 -1.24
CA GLY A 38 6.82 -3.89 -1.58
C GLY A 38 7.69 -3.32 -0.46
N TYR A 39 7.16 -3.32 0.76
CA TYR A 39 7.83 -2.84 1.96
C TYR A 39 9.16 -3.56 2.21
N LEU A 40 9.15 -4.91 2.19
CA LEU A 40 10.36 -5.71 2.42
C LEU A 40 11.46 -5.45 1.38
N LEU A 41 11.08 -5.29 0.11
CA LEU A 41 12.02 -4.97 -0.97
C LEU A 41 12.66 -3.59 -0.76
N THR A 42 11.87 -2.57 -0.44
CA THR A 42 12.39 -1.22 -0.15
C THR A 42 13.30 -1.21 1.07
N LEU A 43 12.89 -1.85 2.16
CA LEU A 43 13.67 -1.91 3.40
C LEU A 43 15.01 -2.61 3.16
N SER A 44 15.01 -3.73 2.44
CA SER A 44 16.23 -4.48 2.11
C SER A 44 17.20 -3.64 1.27
N ASN A 45 16.69 -2.85 0.32
CA ASN A 45 17.51 -1.94 -0.49
C ASN A 45 18.11 -0.80 0.36
N CYS A 46 17.32 -0.17 1.23
CA CYS A 46 17.82 0.87 2.13
C CYS A 46 18.94 0.36 3.06
N VAL A 47 18.76 -0.84 3.63
CA VAL A 47 19.75 -1.47 4.51
C VAL A 47 21.02 -1.86 3.76
N LYS A 48 20.90 -2.27 2.49
CA LYS A 48 22.06 -2.53 1.62
C LYS A 48 22.87 -1.28 1.30
N TRP A 49 22.20 -0.14 1.14
CA TRP A 49 22.86 1.13 0.81
C TRP A 49 23.69 1.69 1.97
N PHE A 50 23.34 1.33 3.21
CA PHE A 50 24.05 1.74 4.42
C PHE A 50 24.35 0.55 5.35
N PRO A 51 25.32 -0.30 4.98
CA PRO A 51 25.60 -1.54 5.68
C PRO A 51 26.19 -1.35 7.08
N GLU A 52 26.74 -0.18 7.40
CA GLU A 52 27.34 0.12 8.71
C GLU A 52 26.29 0.48 9.77
N ARG A 53 25.11 0.97 9.36
CA ARG A 53 24.06 1.51 10.24
C ARG A 53 22.70 0.85 10.03
N LYS A 54 22.71 -0.46 9.76
CA LYS A 54 21.51 -1.25 9.40
C LYS A 54 20.36 -1.06 10.40
N GLY A 55 20.65 -1.12 11.70
CA GLY A 55 19.64 -1.01 12.76
C GLY A 55 19.02 0.38 12.89
N LEU A 56 19.82 1.44 12.70
CA LEU A 56 19.32 2.81 12.74
C LEU A 56 18.39 3.08 11.56
N ILE A 57 18.80 2.67 10.36
CA ILE A 57 18.08 2.95 9.12
C ILE A 57 16.84 2.11 8.99
N SER A 58 16.88 0.85 9.43
CA SER A 58 15.65 0.06 9.53
C SER A 58 14.68 0.72 10.50
N ALA A 59 15.12 1.11 11.70
CA ALA A 59 14.25 1.78 12.68
C ALA A 59 13.61 3.07 12.13
N PHE A 60 14.37 3.91 11.42
CA PHE A 60 13.83 5.08 10.74
C PHE A 60 12.82 4.72 9.64
N ALA A 61 13.12 3.72 8.82
CA ALA A 61 12.21 3.26 7.77
C ALA A 61 10.88 2.75 8.37
N ILE A 62 10.93 1.86 9.36
CA ILE A 62 9.72 1.35 10.03
C ILE A 62 8.97 2.49 10.73
N GLY A 63 9.69 3.35 11.47
CA GLY A 63 9.12 4.47 12.19
C GLY A 63 8.43 5.47 11.27
N SER A 64 9.01 5.78 10.12
CA SER A 64 8.40 6.63 9.11
C SER A 64 7.14 6.03 8.49
N TYR A 65 7.13 4.72 8.23
CA TYR A 65 5.96 4.01 7.72
C TYR A 65 4.81 4.06 8.75
N GLY A 66 5.10 3.83 10.03
CA GLY A 66 4.13 3.92 11.12
C GLY A 66 3.55 5.33 11.30
N LEU A 67 4.42 6.36 11.31
CA LEU A 67 3.97 7.76 11.40
C LEU A 67 3.15 8.18 10.18
N GLY A 68 3.56 7.76 8.98
CA GLY A 68 2.82 8.01 7.74
C GLY A 68 1.42 7.40 7.77
N SER A 69 1.31 6.13 8.21
CA SER A 69 0.02 5.43 8.33
C SER A 69 -0.95 6.16 9.27
N LEU A 70 -0.46 6.74 10.37
CA LEU A 70 -1.29 7.53 11.27
C LEU A 70 -1.87 8.78 10.57
N GLY A 71 -1.08 9.46 9.75
CA GLY A 71 -1.56 10.59 8.95
C GLY A 71 -2.61 10.18 7.93
N PHE A 72 -2.34 9.09 7.19
CA PHE A 72 -3.26 8.56 6.18
C PHE A 72 -4.59 8.12 6.76
N LYS A 73 -4.64 7.62 8.00
CA LYS A 73 -5.88 7.28 8.69
C LYS A 73 -6.92 8.40 8.66
N PHE A 74 -6.51 9.67 8.83
CA PHE A 74 -7.44 10.80 8.80
C PHE A 74 -7.94 11.12 7.40
N ILE A 75 -7.08 10.95 6.41
CA ILE A 75 -7.43 11.12 4.99
C ILE A 75 -8.43 10.04 4.58
N ASP A 76 -8.13 8.79 4.92
CA ASP A 76 -8.96 7.63 4.59
C ASP A 76 -10.32 7.69 5.28
N SER A 77 -10.38 8.11 6.55
CA SER A 77 -11.66 8.25 7.25
C SER A 77 -12.53 9.36 6.65
N HIS A 78 -11.93 10.47 6.22
CA HIS A 78 -12.64 11.55 5.54
C HIS A 78 -13.11 11.14 4.14
N LEU A 79 -12.26 10.42 3.39
CA LEU A 79 -12.58 9.94 2.06
C LEU A 79 -13.70 8.88 2.12
N LEU A 80 -13.62 7.95 3.07
CA LEU A 80 -14.64 6.94 3.30
C LEU A 80 -16.01 7.57 3.66
N ALA A 81 -16.01 8.61 4.51
CA ALA A 81 -17.22 9.31 4.92
C ALA A 81 -17.86 10.15 3.79
N SER A 82 -17.06 10.67 2.86
CA SER A 82 -17.52 11.59 1.81
C SER A 82 -17.95 10.89 0.52
N VAL A 83 -17.18 9.89 0.06
CA VAL A 83 -17.41 9.23 -1.24
C VAL A 83 -17.80 7.75 -1.12
N GLY A 84 -17.78 7.18 0.08
CA GLY A 84 -18.10 5.78 0.33
C GLY A 84 -16.95 4.82 0.01
N LEU A 85 -17.15 3.55 0.39
CA LEU A 85 -16.11 2.52 0.38
C LEU A 85 -15.62 2.18 -1.04
N GLU A 86 -16.54 1.91 -1.95
CA GLU A 86 -16.24 1.54 -3.34
C GLU A 86 -15.39 2.61 -4.04
N LYS A 87 -15.81 3.88 -3.99
CA LYS A 87 -15.08 4.98 -4.63
C LYS A 87 -13.72 5.25 -3.97
N THR A 88 -13.63 5.10 -2.65
CA THR A 88 -12.36 5.24 -1.92
C THR A 88 -11.32 4.25 -2.45
N PHE A 89 -11.69 2.98 -2.59
CA PHE A 89 -10.79 1.96 -3.13
C PHE A 89 -10.45 2.18 -4.61
N MET A 90 -11.40 2.68 -5.43
CA MET A 90 -11.10 3.06 -6.81
C MET A 90 -10.09 4.20 -6.91
N ILE A 91 -10.22 5.25 -6.08
CA ILE A 91 -9.29 6.37 -6.04
C ILE A 91 -7.89 5.87 -5.68
N TRP A 92 -7.78 5.05 -4.64
CA TRP A 92 -6.51 4.46 -4.22
C TRP A 92 -5.89 3.55 -5.28
N GLY A 93 -6.70 2.70 -5.94
CA GLY A 93 -6.27 1.87 -7.05
C GLY A 93 -5.75 2.69 -8.23
N ALA A 94 -6.41 3.80 -8.58
CA ALA A 94 -5.98 4.71 -9.63
C ALA A 94 -4.65 5.41 -9.29
N ILE A 95 -4.50 5.89 -8.05
CA ILE A 95 -3.26 6.52 -7.57
C ILE A 95 -2.09 5.52 -7.67
N VAL A 96 -2.28 4.29 -7.19
CA VAL A 96 -1.27 3.22 -7.27
C VAL A 96 -0.88 2.95 -8.72
N LEU A 97 -1.85 2.84 -9.62
CA LEU A 97 -1.61 2.60 -11.04
C LEU A 97 -0.79 3.72 -11.68
N VAL A 98 -1.14 4.97 -11.39
CA VAL A 98 -0.38 6.15 -11.86
C VAL A 98 1.04 6.13 -11.32
N MET A 99 1.24 5.86 -10.04
CA MET A 99 2.58 5.79 -9.45
C MET A 99 3.44 4.70 -10.08
N ILE A 100 2.88 3.53 -10.41
CA ILE A 100 3.61 2.45 -11.08
C ILE A 100 4.00 2.84 -12.51
N LEU A 101 3.11 3.51 -13.23
CA LEU A 101 3.39 4.00 -14.58
C LEU A 101 4.53 5.02 -14.58
N PHE A 102 4.56 5.92 -13.60
CA PHE A 102 5.67 6.88 -13.45
C PHE A 102 6.96 6.22 -12.98
N ALA A 103 6.90 5.27 -12.03
CA ALA A 103 8.07 4.54 -11.54
C ALA A 103 8.75 3.66 -12.60
N ARG A 104 8.13 3.47 -13.77
CA ARG A 104 8.72 2.76 -14.91
C ARG A 104 9.73 3.61 -15.71
N ARG A 105 9.68 4.94 -15.59
CA ARG A 105 10.65 5.85 -16.22
C ARG A 105 11.81 6.14 -15.28
#